data_AF-A0A0A1WMT3-F1
#
_entry.id   AF-A0A0A1WMT3-F1
#
_cell.length_a   1.000
_cell.length_b   1.000
_cell.length_c   1.000
_cell.angle_alpha   90.00
_cell.angle_beta   90.00
_cell.angle_gamma   90.00
#
_symmetry.space_group_name_H-M   'P 1'
#
loop_
_entity.id
_entity.type
_entity.pdbx_description
1 polymer ?
#
loop_
_entity_poly.entity_id
_entity_poly.type
_entity_poly.pdbx_seq_one_letter_code
_entity_poly.pdbx_strand_id
1 'polypeptide(L)'
;MDHCPINVLTYHRKGQGLASEVLEASRKLLKKIYGNYANINMLPVSNDEADPIAGWSTPQDFYEDVRYAAKLVYIVFLHWHAKLNFREFKYLESISHDNAFISYHPFEFTQRTLLAHFRMNNSQPVHSQFIQKPVYAALGMLSKLAPIAADIEDIKLSTSNDVLWLLKTSSTVNNPLYLSWLLLPGENTKRIENFTLHRHLPFQLCSIETFAYVVELLEKGKTDPAYFWRTQGGSRPFPNAMERAAMRLAQTPRLQASGILLMPEFRLNIGDFQLPWILLLRVCSSFLPILKQPEPPTITKITVGEIFISWYEIANTTQCLKTYEVWFQVNKTTDWNFISENWHLPFPSFQYAPISSCVNGKIQNVIIKPINFLFSL
;
A
#
# COMPACT_ATOMS: atom_id res chain seq x y z
N MET A 1 -40.46 19.80 15.54
CA MET A 1 -39.67 18.60 15.21
C MET A 1 -38.24 18.94 15.55
N ASP A 2 -37.76 18.40 16.66
CA ASP A 2 -36.40 18.66 17.13
C ASP A 2 -35.42 17.93 16.20
N HIS A 3 -34.62 18.70 15.47
CA HIS A 3 -33.59 18.19 14.59
C HIS A 3 -32.51 17.50 15.45
N CYS A 4 -32.24 16.22 15.19
CA CYS A 4 -31.09 15.54 15.81
C CYS A 4 -29.81 16.16 15.25
N PRO A 5 -28.97 16.85 16.05
CA PRO A 5 -27.79 17.54 15.56
C PRO A 5 -26.61 16.58 15.29
N ILE A 6 -26.81 15.27 15.42
CA ILE A 6 -25.77 14.24 15.27
C ILE A 6 -25.86 13.68 13.86
N ASN A 7 -24.82 13.93 13.06
CA ASN A 7 -24.75 13.44 11.67
C ASN A 7 -23.97 12.13 11.52
N VAL A 8 -23.05 11.84 12.43
CA VAL A 8 -22.20 10.64 12.41
C VAL A 8 -21.90 10.20 13.83
N LEU A 9 -21.78 8.90 14.04
CA LEU A 9 -21.32 8.31 15.29
C LEU A 9 -19.90 7.77 15.09
N THR A 10 -18.91 8.46 15.65
CA THR A 10 -17.53 7.98 15.70
C THR A 10 -17.27 7.23 17.01
N TYR A 11 -16.41 6.22 16.97
CA TYR A 11 -16.06 5.42 18.14
C TYR A 11 -14.68 4.81 18.00
N HIS A 12 -14.05 4.49 19.13
CA HIS A 12 -12.74 3.83 19.14
C HIS A 12 -12.86 2.40 19.62
N ARG A 13 -12.53 1.46 18.73
CA ARG A 13 -12.36 0.05 19.08
C ARG A 13 -11.10 -0.49 18.42
N LYS A 14 -10.18 -0.93 19.28
CA LYS A 14 -8.91 -1.57 18.94
C LYS A 14 -8.97 -3.06 19.30
N GLY A 15 -8.08 -3.86 18.73
CA GLY A 15 -7.95 -5.29 19.04
C GLY A 15 -7.02 -5.54 20.24
N GLN A 16 -6.68 -6.82 20.44
CA GLN A 16 -5.62 -7.31 21.34
C GLN A 16 -4.50 -8.02 20.56
N GLY A 17 -4.37 -7.69 19.26
CA GLY A 17 -3.36 -8.23 18.35
C GLY A 17 -3.94 -8.92 17.11
N LEU A 18 -5.21 -9.34 17.14
CA LEU A 18 -5.89 -9.94 15.99
C LEU A 18 -6.81 -8.94 15.28
N ALA A 19 -6.95 -9.09 13.96
CA ALA A 19 -7.83 -8.24 13.17
C ALA A 19 -9.31 -8.49 13.50
N SER A 20 -9.69 -9.74 13.76
CA SER A 20 -11.06 -10.14 14.13
C SER A 20 -11.55 -9.45 15.41
N GLU A 21 -10.67 -9.27 16.39
CA GLU A 21 -11.00 -8.64 17.67
C GLU A 21 -11.45 -7.19 17.50
N VAL A 22 -10.88 -6.47 16.54
CA VAL A 22 -11.30 -5.09 16.19
C VAL A 22 -12.75 -5.09 15.74
N LEU A 23 -13.12 -6.00 14.83
CA LEU A 23 -14.48 -6.11 14.29
C LEU A 23 -15.46 -6.58 15.39
N GLU A 24 -15.10 -7.59 16.18
CA GLU A 24 -15.95 -8.13 17.22
C GLU A 24 -16.26 -7.11 18.32
N ALA A 25 -15.24 -6.36 18.75
CA ALA A 25 -15.41 -5.29 19.75
C ALA A 25 -16.28 -4.15 19.21
N SER A 26 -16.12 -3.80 17.93
CA SER A 26 -16.98 -2.84 17.21
C SER A 26 -18.42 -3.33 17.15
N ARG A 27 -18.65 -4.58 16.74
CA ARG A 27 -19.98 -5.18 16.66
C ARG A 27 -20.68 -5.22 18.01
N LYS A 28 -19.97 -5.60 19.07
CA LYS A 28 -20.51 -5.63 20.44
C LYS A 28 -20.95 -4.25 20.90
N LEU A 29 -20.16 -3.21 20.60
CA LEU A 29 -20.51 -1.83 20.89
C LEU A 29 -21.75 -1.39 20.11
N LEU A 30 -21.75 -1.55 18.79
CA LEU A 30 -22.85 -1.12 17.92
C LEU A 30 -24.17 -1.83 18.26
N LYS A 31 -24.14 -3.14 18.55
CA LYS A 31 -25.31 -3.88 19.05
C LYS A 31 -25.91 -3.24 20.31
N LYS A 32 -25.06 -2.88 21.27
CA LYS A 32 -25.50 -2.25 22.53
C LYS A 32 -26.10 -0.87 22.26
N ILE A 33 -25.47 -0.07 21.40
CA ILE A 33 -25.94 1.27 21.05
C ILE A 33 -27.31 1.18 20.36
N TYR A 34 -27.45 0.37 19.32
CA TYR A 34 -28.70 0.25 18.57
C TYR A 34 -29.83 -0.41 19.36
N GLY A 35 -29.50 -1.28 20.33
CA GLY A 35 -30.47 -1.85 21.26
C GLY A 35 -31.04 -0.79 22.21
N ASN A 36 -30.22 0.17 22.66
CA ASN A 36 -30.64 1.23 23.58
C ASN A 36 -31.23 2.45 22.86
N TYR A 37 -30.80 2.72 21.63
CA TYR A 37 -31.13 3.91 20.86
C TYR A 37 -31.49 3.53 19.43
N ALA A 38 -32.70 3.02 19.23
CA ALA A 38 -33.15 2.55 17.92
C ALA A 38 -33.23 3.66 16.85
N ASN A 39 -33.43 4.91 17.27
CA ASN A 39 -33.56 6.08 16.39
C ASN A 39 -32.25 6.50 15.70
N ILE A 40 -31.09 6.01 16.15
CA ILE A 40 -29.78 6.34 15.57
C ILE A 40 -29.14 5.20 14.78
N ASN A 41 -29.87 4.10 14.56
CA ASN A 41 -29.32 2.92 13.85
C ASN A 41 -29.14 3.12 12.33
N MET A 42 -29.57 4.28 11.81
CA MET A 42 -29.36 4.70 10.42
C MET A 42 -28.28 5.77 10.28
N LEU A 43 -27.70 6.25 11.38
CA LEU A 43 -26.60 7.21 11.29
C LEU A 43 -25.37 6.52 10.70
N PRO A 44 -24.61 7.21 9.83
CA PRO A 44 -23.26 6.83 9.49
C PRO A 44 -22.44 6.56 10.75
N VAL A 45 -21.63 5.50 10.71
CA VAL A 45 -20.72 5.15 11.80
C VAL A 45 -19.31 5.00 11.30
N SER A 46 -18.34 5.38 12.13
CA SER A 46 -16.92 5.25 11.81
C SER A 46 -16.11 4.79 13.01
N ASN A 47 -15.18 3.86 12.79
CA ASN A 47 -14.14 3.55 13.77
C ASN A 47 -12.88 4.34 13.42
N ASP A 48 -12.73 5.53 13.99
CA ASP A 48 -11.64 6.46 13.69
C ASP A 48 -10.29 6.09 14.35
N GLU A 49 -10.26 5.01 15.14
CA GLU A 49 -9.04 4.42 15.71
C GLU A 49 -9.09 2.88 15.71
N ALA A 50 -9.26 2.28 14.52
CA ALA A 50 -9.41 0.84 14.27
C ALA A 50 -8.08 0.08 14.28
N ASP A 51 -7.29 0.22 15.34
CA ASP A 51 -5.94 -0.35 15.39
C ASP A 51 -5.88 -1.79 15.93
N PRO A 52 -4.87 -2.59 15.54
CA PRO A 52 -4.71 -3.94 16.07
C PRO A 52 -4.47 -4.02 17.58
N ILE A 53 -3.75 -3.06 18.16
CA ILE A 53 -3.39 -3.00 19.59
C ILE A 53 -3.37 -1.52 20.02
N ALA A 54 -3.76 -1.24 21.26
CA ALA A 54 -3.67 0.08 21.88
C ALA A 54 -2.23 0.46 22.30
N GLY A 55 -1.95 1.76 22.39
CA GLY A 55 -0.63 2.28 22.79
C GLY A 55 0.37 2.30 21.63
N TRP A 56 0.33 3.36 20.83
CA TRP A 56 1.13 3.47 19.60
C TRP A 56 2.66 3.44 19.84
N SER A 57 3.10 3.95 20.99
CA SER A 57 4.52 4.10 21.35
C SER A 57 5.13 2.84 21.97
N THR A 58 4.30 1.88 22.37
CA THR A 58 4.76 0.60 22.91
C THR A 58 5.37 -0.23 21.77
N PRO A 59 6.66 -0.63 21.88
CA PRO A 59 7.32 -1.36 20.81
C PRO A 59 6.70 -2.75 20.63
N GLN A 60 6.44 -3.13 19.38
CA GLN A 60 6.02 -4.46 18.97
C GLN A 60 6.78 -4.85 17.71
N ASP A 61 7.37 -6.05 17.72
CA ASP A 61 8.19 -6.51 16.60
C ASP A 61 7.40 -6.58 15.30
N PHE A 62 6.10 -6.90 15.34
CA PHE A 62 5.32 -7.02 14.11
C PHE A 62 5.04 -5.67 13.42
N TYR A 63 5.21 -4.52 14.11
CA TYR A 63 5.01 -3.20 13.50
C TYR A 63 6.05 -2.84 12.44
N GLU A 64 7.18 -3.51 12.43
CA GLU A 64 8.31 -3.17 11.56
C GLU A 64 8.20 -3.70 10.13
N ASP A 65 7.38 -4.73 9.91
CA ASP A 65 7.41 -5.55 8.70
C ASP A 65 6.01 -5.83 8.10
N VAL A 66 5.96 -6.67 7.06
CA VAL A 66 4.71 -7.06 6.37
C VAL A 66 3.63 -7.62 7.31
N ARG A 67 3.94 -8.11 8.52
CA ARG A 67 2.93 -8.59 9.48
C ARG A 67 1.95 -7.49 9.88
N TYR A 68 2.43 -6.28 10.15
CA TYR A 68 1.55 -5.16 10.47
C TYR A 68 0.78 -4.69 9.24
N ALA A 69 1.43 -4.64 8.09
CA ALA A 69 0.79 -4.32 6.82
C ALA A 69 -0.40 -5.25 6.53
N ALA A 70 -0.20 -6.56 6.66
CA ALA A 70 -1.24 -7.57 6.45
C ALA A 70 -2.37 -7.43 7.47
N LYS A 71 -2.03 -7.10 8.73
CA LYS A 71 -3.02 -6.85 9.79
C LYS A 71 -4.00 -5.74 9.44
N LEU A 72 -3.54 -4.62 8.87
CA LEU A 72 -4.43 -3.55 8.42
C LEU A 72 -5.34 -4.03 7.28
N VAL A 73 -4.79 -4.76 6.30
CA VAL A 73 -5.58 -5.30 5.19
C VAL A 73 -6.64 -6.28 5.70
N TYR A 74 -6.33 -7.13 6.68
CA TYR A 74 -7.32 -8.00 7.33
C TYR A 74 -8.44 -7.19 7.99
N ILE A 75 -8.11 -6.12 8.72
CA ILE A 75 -9.11 -5.26 9.34
C ILE A 75 -10.03 -4.65 8.27
N VAL A 76 -9.46 -4.14 7.17
CA VAL A 76 -10.24 -3.61 6.04
C VAL A 76 -11.17 -4.69 5.44
N PHE A 77 -10.64 -5.88 5.17
CA PHE A 77 -11.41 -6.98 4.57
C PHE A 77 -12.57 -7.42 5.46
N LEU A 78 -12.31 -7.58 6.77
CA LEU A 78 -13.30 -7.95 7.75
C LEU A 78 -14.41 -6.89 7.89
N HIS A 79 -14.06 -5.60 7.88
CA HIS A 79 -15.05 -4.53 7.92
C HIS A 79 -15.85 -4.40 6.61
N TRP A 80 -15.22 -4.64 5.46
CA TRP A 80 -15.90 -4.67 4.16
C TRP A 80 -16.92 -5.81 4.11
N HIS A 81 -16.49 -7.04 4.43
CA HIS A 81 -17.39 -8.19 4.54
C HIS A 81 -18.53 -7.90 5.52
N ALA A 82 -18.21 -7.29 6.67
CA ALA A 82 -19.20 -6.98 7.68
C ALA A 82 -20.23 -5.94 7.24
N LYS A 83 -19.80 -4.91 6.49
CA LYS A 83 -20.69 -3.90 5.92
C LYS A 83 -21.74 -4.52 5.00
N LEU A 84 -21.38 -5.56 4.25
CA LEU A 84 -22.28 -6.25 3.34
C LEU A 84 -23.21 -7.23 4.06
N ASN A 85 -22.74 -7.89 5.12
CA ASN A 85 -23.42 -9.06 5.69
C ASN A 85 -24.03 -8.86 7.09
N PHE A 86 -23.62 -7.83 7.84
CA PHE A 86 -24.13 -7.59 9.20
C PHE A 86 -24.86 -6.26 9.30
N ARG A 87 -26.08 -6.30 9.87
CA ARG A 87 -26.95 -5.13 10.01
C ARG A 87 -26.27 -3.98 10.76
N GLU A 88 -25.43 -4.30 11.73
CA GLU A 88 -24.76 -3.31 12.57
C GLU A 88 -23.79 -2.41 11.80
N PHE A 89 -23.22 -2.92 10.71
CA PHE A 89 -22.23 -2.22 9.90
C PHE A 89 -22.79 -1.70 8.57
N LYS A 90 -24.10 -1.81 8.34
CA LYS A 90 -24.76 -1.36 7.09
C LYS A 90 -24.38 0.09 6.74
N TYR A 91 -24.36 0.97 7.75
CA TYR A 91 -24.02 2.38 7.63
C TYR A 91 -22.57 2.70 8.04
N LEU A 92 -21.66 1.71 8.06
CA LEU A 92 -20.24 1.96 8.23
C LEU A 92 -19.74 2.83 7.08
N GLU A 93 -19.21 4.00 7.39
CA GLU A 93 -18.70 4.97 6.42
C GLU A 93 -17.19 4.84 6.27
N SER A 94 -16.47 4.79 7.38
CA SER A 94 -15.01 4.73 7.36
C SER A 94 -14.44 3.96 8.55
N ILE A 95 -13.22 3.47 8.34
CA ILE A 95 -12.31 3.08 9.42
C ILE A 95 -11.00 3.84 9.22
N SER A 96 -10.34 4.20 10.32
CA SER A 96 -9.04 4.86 10.30
C SER A 96 -8.07 4.13 11.20
N HIS A 97 -6.81 4.08 10.76
CA HIS A 97 -5.71 3.55 11.55
C HIS A 97 -4.87 4.71 12.04
N ASP A 98 -4.74 4.82 13.36
CA ASP A 98 -4.07 5.95 14.00
C ASP A 98 -2.57 5.65 14.11
N ASN A 99 -1.86 5.84 13.00
CA ASN A 99 -0.45 5.46 12.84
C ASN A 99 0.40 6.52 12.14
N ALA A 100 -0.07 7.76 12.07
CA ALA A 100 0.71 8.89 11.55
C ALA A 100 1.73 9.46 12.56
N PHE A 101 1.92 8.80 13.70
CA PHE A 101 2.92 9.18 14.69
C PHE A 101 4.35 9.11 14.13
N ILE A 102 5.24 9.89 14.76
CA ILE A 102 6.67 9.87 14.50
C ILE A 102 7.33 8.95 15.53
N SER A 103 8.14 7.99 15.06
CA SER A 103 8.81 7.06 15.98
C SER A 103 10.00 7.69 16.70
N TYR A 104 10.36 7.09 17.83
CA TYR A 104 11.44 7.51 18.71
C TYR A 104 12.49 6.40 18.87
N HIS A 105 13.76 6.79 18.87
CA HIS A 105 14.88 5.93 19.25
C HIS A 105 14.66 5.33 20.66
N PRO A 106 14.97 4.05 20.91
CA PRO A 106 15.59 3.06 20.01
C PRO A 106 14.58 2.17 19.24
N PHE A 107 13.37 2.68 18.98
CA PHE A 107 12.24 1.93 18.42
C PHE A 107 11.79 2.49 17.07
N GLU A 108 12.76 2.78 16.19
CA GLU A 108 12.52 3.45 14.91
C GLU A 108 11.45 2.72 14.08
N PHE A 109 11.50 1.39 14.06
CA PHE A 109 10.57 0.56 13.29
C PHE A 109 9.46 -0.10 14.11
N THR A 110 9.69 -0.34 15.40
CA THR A 110 8.81 -1.18 16.23
C THR A 110 7.69 -0.40 16.90
N GLN A 111 7.55 0.91 16.67
CA GLN A 111 6.35 1.67 17.08
C GLN A 111 5.29 1.68 15.99
N ARG A 112 4.03 1.95 16.36
CA ARG A 112 2.89 1.97 15.44
C ARG A 112 2.87 3.24 14.59
N THR A 113 3.75 3.27 13.61
CA THR A 113 3.96 4.39 12.69
C THR A 113 3.89 3.94 11.23
N LEU A 114 3.59 4.87 10.32
CA LEU A 114 3.71 4.68 8.87
C LEU A 114 5.18 4.71 8.41
N LEU A 115 5.99 5.55 9.07
CA LEU A 115 7.38 5.80 8.72
C LEU A 115 8.27 5.50 9.93
N ALA A 116 9.45 4.94 9.69
CA ALA A 116 10.52 4.87 10.66
C ALA A 116 11.37 6.15 10.62
N HIS A 117 11.55 6.79 11.77
CA HIS A 117 12.23 8.07 11.88
C HIS A 117 13.62 7.92 12.50
N PHE A 118 14.64 8.34 11.74
CA PHE A 118 16.02 8.42 12.18
C PHE A 118 16.42 9.87 12.38
N ARG A 119 16.88 10.21 13.59
CA ARG A 119 17.43 11.53 13.91
C ARG A 119 18.93 11.49 13.70
N MET A 120 19.42 12.07 12.62
CA MET A 120 20.83 12.03 12.21
C MET A 120 21.63 13.09 12.98
N ASN A 121 21.75 12.92 14.30
CA ASN A 121 22.42 13.86 15.19
C ASN A 121 23.95 13.92 14.98
N ASN A 122 24.51 12.94 14.28
CA ASN A 122 25.94 12.86 13.96
C ASN A 122 26.34 13.65 12.70
N SER A 123 25.40 14.31 12.03
CA SER A 123 25.68 15.15 10.85
C SER A 123 25.67 16.64 11.18
N GLN A 124 26.26 17.43 10.30
CA GLN A 124 26.17 18.89 10.34
C GLN A 124 25.64 19.43 9.00
N PRO A 125 24.44 20.06 8.97
CA PRO A 125 23.51 20.21 10.09
C PRO A 125 22.89 18.87 10.52
N VAL A 126 22.34 18.82 11.73
CA VAL A 126 21.44 17.73 12.16
C VAL A 126 20.23 17.70 11.23
N HIS A 127 19.81 16.51 10.82
CA HIS A 127 18.65 16.33 9.97
C HIS A 127 17.85 15.08 10.33
N SER A 128 16.63 14.98 9.79
CA SER A 128 15.78 13.81 9.92
C SER A 128 15.78 12.98 8.65
N GLN A 129 15.69 11.66 8.82
CA GLN A 129 15.49 10.71 7.74
C GLN A 129 14.25 9.89 8.05
N PHE A 130 13.38 9.74 7.05
CA PHE A 130 12.19 8.90 7.15
C PHE A 130 12.30 7.72 6.19
N ILE A 131 11.97 6.53 6.70
CA ILE A 131 11.92 5.31 5.91
C ILE A 131 10.48 4.78 5.92
N GLN A 132 9.84 4.67 4.77
CA GLN A 132 8.50 4.07 4.67
C GLN A 132 8.53 2.64 5.21
N LYS A 133 7.56 2.29 6.05
CA LYS A 133 7.39 0.92 6.55
C LYS A 133 6.42 0.18 5.62
N PRO A 134 6.38 -1.16 5.64
CA PRO A 134 5.55 -1.93 4.70
C PRO A 134 4.05 -1.61 4.80
N VAL A 135 3.60 -1.17 5.97
CA VAL A 135 2.23 -0.68 6.17
C VAL A 135 1.88 0.51 5.26
N TYR A 136 2.81 1.42 5.01
CA TYR A 136 2.61 2.55 4.08
C TYR A 136 2.34 2.04 2.67
N ALA A 137 3.14 1.06 2.22
CA ALA A 137 2.97 0.44 0.92
C ALA A 137 1.64 -0.33 0.80
N ALA A 138 1.20 -1.03 1.85
CA ALA A 138 -0.09 -1.72 1.84
C ALA A 138 -1.28 -0.75 1.76
N LEU A 139 -1.22 0.39 2.44
CA LEU A 139 -2.22 1.45 2.27
C LEU A 139 -2.19 2.03 0.85
N GLY A 140 -1.01 2.15 0.26
CA GLY A 140 -0.85 2.50 -1.15
C GLY A 140 -1.43 1.45 -2.12
N MET A 141 -1.35 0.16 -1.79
CA MET A 141 -1.99 -0.90 -2.59
C MET A 141 -3.53 -0.84 -2.47
N LEU A 142 -4.06 -0.58 -1.28
CA LEU A 142 -5.50 -0.35 -1.06
C LEU A 142 -6.02 0.87 -1.82
N SER A 143 -5.23 1.94 -1.94
CA SER A 143 -5.65 3.14 -2.69
C SER A 143 -5.75 2.93 -4.20
N LYS A 144 -5.17 1.84 -4.73
CA LYS A 144 -5.30 1.45 -6.13
C LYS A 144 -6.51 0.54 -6.40
N LEU A 145 -7.33 0.23 -5.39
CA LEU A 145 -8.56 -0.52 -5.63
C LEU A 145 -9.56 0.25 -6.50
N ALA A 146 -10.39 -0.47 -7.24
CA ALA A 146 -11.42 0.12 -8.08
C ALA A 146 -12.70 0.44 -7.27
N PRO A 147 -13.59 1.33 -7.75
CA PRO A 147 -14.73 1.82 -6.96
C PRO A 147 -15.81 0.77 -6.64
N ILE A 148 -15.93 -0.28 -7.44
CA ILE A 148 -16.93 -1.35 -7.22
C ILE A 148 -16.20 -2.58 -6.73
N ALA A 149 -16.68 -3.16 -5.64
CA ALA A 149 -16.06 -4.31 -4.99
C ALA A 149 -17.09 -5.43 -4.77
N ALA A 150 -16.65 -6.68 -4.97
CA ALA A 150 -17.36 -7.86 -4.51
C ALA A 150 -17.10 -8.09 -3.01
N ASP A 151 -17.84 -9.02 -2.39
CA ASP A 151 -17.47 -9.53 -1.07
C ASP A 151 -16.12 -10.29 -1.13
N ILE A 152 -15.53 -10.55 0.03
CA ILE A 152 -14.28 -11.30 0.17
C ILE A 152 -14.50 -12.75 -0.26
N GLU A 153 -13.69 -13.23 -1.21
CA GLU A 153 -13.69 -14.62 -1.65
C GLU A 153 -12.65 -15.43 -0.86
N ASP A 154 -13.08 -16.56 -0.29
CA ASP A 154 -12.20 -17.57 0.31
C ASP A 154 -11.72 -18.56 -0.75
N ILE A 155 -10.43 -18.52 -1.05
CA ILE A 155 -9.77 -19.50 -1.92
C ILE A 155 -9.17 -20.60 -1.06
N LYS A 156 -9.82 -21.77 -1.07
CA LYS A 156 -9.31 -22.96 -0.36
C LYS A 156 -8.02 -23.45 -1.01
N LEU A 157 -6.99 -23.64 -0.20
CA LEU A 157 -5.76 -24.31 -0.62
C LEU A 157 -6.00 -25.83 -0.58
N SER A 158 -5.53 -26.55 -1.60
CA SER A 158 -5.96 -27.94 -1.90
C SER A 158 -5.69 -28.98 -0.79
N THR A 159 -4.76 -28.70 0.12
CA THR A 159 -4.20 -29.67 1.07
C THR A 159 -4.27 -29.23 2.53
N SER A 160 -4.82 -28.05 2.83
CA SER A 160 -4.94 -27.56 4.21
C SER A 160 -6.26 -26.83 4.46
N ASN A 161 -6.56 -26.56 5.74
CA ASN A 161 -7.64 -25.65 6.13
C ASN A 161 -7.26 -24.16 5.92
N ASP A 162 -6.07 -23.89 5.35
CA ASP A 162 -5.66 -22.52 5.08
C ASP A 162 -6.39 -22.00 3.85
N VAL A 163 -6.71 -20.71 3.90
CA VAL A 163 -7.41 -19.99 2.84
C VAL A 163 -6.58 -18.79 2.40
N LEU A 164 -6.76 -18.38 1.16
CA LEU A 164 -6.41 -17.03 0.73
C LEU A 164 -7.67 -16.18 0.71
N TRP A 165 -7.56 -14.95 1.16
CA TRP A 165 -8.62 -13.96 1.05
C TRP A 165 -8.38 -13.09 -0.16
N LEU A 166 -9.39 -13.01 -1.03
CA LEU A 166 -9.35 -12.25 -2.26
C LEU A 166 -10.45 -11.18 -2.27
N LEU A 167 -10.05 -9.92 -2.36
CA LEU A 167 -10.95 -8.81 -2.69
C LEU A 167 -10.84 -8.50 -4.19
N LYS A 168 -11.95 -8.65 -4.92
CA LYS A 168 -12.04 -8.31 -6.34
C LYS A 168 -12.76 -6.97 -6.49
N THR A 169 -12.14 -6.07 -7.25
CA THR A 169 -12.74 -4.77 -7.57
C THR A 169 -12.68 -4.49 -9.06
N SER A 170 -13.64 -3.71 -9.55
CA SER A 170 -13.74 -3.26 -10.93
C SER A 170 -14.21 -1.81 -11.04
N SER A 171 -13.96 -1.19 -12.18
CA SER A 171 -14.58 0.07 -12.58
C SER A 171 -15.50 -0.19 -13.78
N THR A 172 -16.77 0.22 -13.68
CA THR A 172 -17.74 0.16 -14.79
C THR A 172 -18.04 1.53 -15.40
N VAL A 173 -17.56 2.61 -14.77
CA VAL A 173 -17.90 3.99 -15.12
C VAL A 173 -17.02 4.53 -16.25
N ASN A 174 -15.87 3.89 -16.48
CA ASN A 174 -14.96 4.27 -17.56
C ASN A 174 -14.75 3.06 -18.48
N ASN A 175 -14.99 3.26 -19.78
CA ASN A 175 -14.15 2.61 -20.77
C ASN A 175 -12.78 3.30 -20.64
N PRO A 176 -11.72 2.57 -20.28
CA PRO A 176 -11.55 1.13 -20.31
C PRO A 176 -11.77 0.43 -18.98
N LEU A 177 -11.98 -0.88 -19.10
CA LEU A 177 -11.99 -1.82 -17.98
C LEU A 177 -10.73 -1.66 -17.12
N TYR A 178 -10.95 -1.32 -15.84
CA TYR A 178 -9.96 -1.44 -14.78
C TYR A 178 -10.43 -2.50 -13.79
N LEU A 179 -9.56 -3.48 -13.52
CA LEU A 179 -9.77 -4.51 -12.53
C LEU A 179 -8.60 -4.50 -11.56
N SER A 180 -8.89 -4.69 -10.28
CA SER A 180 -7.83 -4.94 -9.31
C SER A 180 -8.23 -5.94 -8.25
N TRP A 181 -7.31 -6.85 -7.96
CA TRP A 181 -7.48 -7.99 -7.07
C TRP A 181 -6.41 -7.88 -5.99
N LEU A 182 -6.84 -7.70 -4.74
CA LEU A 182 -5.95 -7.71 -3.58
C LEU A 182 -6.11 -9.05 -2.86
N LEU A 183 -5.01 -9.76 -2.74
CA LEU A 183 -4.93 -11.14 -2.26
C LEU A 183 -3.91 -11.23 -1.13
N LEU A 184 -4.24 -11.98 -0.09
CA LEU A 184 -3.31 -12.34 0.96
C LEU A 184 -3.72 -13.66 1.63
N PRO A 185 -2.77 -14.39 2.24
CA PRO A 185 -3.07 -15.57 3.06
C PRO A 185 -3.96 -15.19 4.24
N GLY A 186 -4.80 -16.10 4.73
CA GLY A 186 -5.51 -15.92 5.99
C GLY A 186 -4.56 -15.60 7.15
N GLU A 187 -5.05 -14.87 8.15
CA GLU A 187 -4.24 -14.33 9.25
C GLU A 187 -3.42 -15.39 10.02
N ASN A 188 -3.95 -16.61 10.10
CA ASN A 188 -3.33 -17.73 10.80
C ASN A 188 -2.61 -18.73 9.87
N THR A 189 -2.49 -18.42 8.58
CA THR A 189 -1.82 -19.31 7.61
C THR A 189 -0.34 -19.45 7.97
N LYS A 190 0.09 -20.69 8.20
CA LYS A 190 1.49 -20.98 8.59
C LYS A 190 2.36 -21.45 7.44
N ARG A 191 1.73 -22.06 6.42
CA ARG A 191 2.42 -22.61 5.26
C ARG A 191 1.51 -22.50 4.05
N ILE A 192 2.10 -22.19 2.92
CA ILE A 192 1.48 -22.36 1.61
C ILE A 192 2.33 -23.40 0.90
N GLU A 193 1.71 -24.52 0.52
CA GLU A 193 2.37 -25.51 -0.33
C GLU A 193 2.47 -24.97 -1.76
N ASN A 194 3.14 -25.70 -2.66
CA ASN A 194 3.25 -25.27 -4.04
C ASN A 194 1.85 -25.11 -4.66
N PHE A 195 1.42 -23.85 -4.83
CA PHE A 195 0.08 -23.49 -5.27
C PHE A 195 0.18 -22.49 -6.40
N THR A 196 -0.47 -22.81 -7.51
CA THR A 196 -0.64 -21.90 -8.64
C THR A 196 -2.05 -21.33 -8.60
N LEU A 197 -2.16 -20.03 -8.35
CA LEU A 197 -3.42 -19.33 -8.49
C LEU A 197 -3.75 -19.22 -9.98
N HIS A 198 -4.78 -19.94 -10.42
CA HIS A 198 -5.34 -19.84 -11.76
C HIS A 198 -6.78 -19.36 -11.69
N ARG A 199 -7.07 -18.26 -12.38
CA ARG A 199 -8.40 -17.64 -12.43
C ARG A 199 -8.69 -17.07 -13.82
N HIS A 200 -9.93 -17.20 -14.26
CA HIS A 200 -10.44 -16.46 -15.40
C HIS A 200 -10.75 -15.02 -14.99
N LEU A 201 -10.41 -14.08 -15.86
CA LEU A 201 -10.73 -12.68 -15.70
C LEU A 201 -12.11 -12.40 -16.33
N PRO A 202 -12.94 -11.53 -15.73
CA PRO A 202 -14.34 -11.33 -16.13
C PRO A 202 -14.49 -10.41 -17.35
N PHE A 203 -13.73 -10.68 -18.43
CA PHE A 203 -13.83 -9.96 -19.70
C PHE A 203 -13.48 -10.85 -20.88
N GLN A 204 -13.89 -10.42 -22.07
CA GLN A 204 -13.55 -11.08 -23.33
C GLN A 204 -12.48 -10.26 -24.05
N LEU A 205 -11.52 -10.95 -24.68
CA LEU A 205 -10.55 -10.30 -25.55
C LEU A 205 -11.20 -9.94 -26.89
N CYS A 206 -10.84 -8.77 -27.42
CA CYS A 206 -11.26 -8.30 -28.73
C CYS A 206 -10.02 -7.82 -29.50
N SER A 207 -10.00 -7.95 -30.84
CA SER A 207 -8.86 -7.56 -31.68
C SER A 207 -8.49 -6.07 -31.60
N ILE A 208 -9.38 -5.25 -31.06
CA ILE A 208 -9.23 -3.79 -30.99
C ILE A 208 -8.74 -3.35 -29.60
N GLU A 209 -8.83 -4.21 -28.57
CA GLU A 209 -8.48 -3.91 -27.17
C GLU A 209 -7.30 -4.76 -26.70
N THR A 210 -6.24 -4.14 -26.21
CA THR A 210 -5.15 -4.85 -25.53
C THR A 210 -5.33 -4.69 -24.03
N PHE A 211 -5.18 -5.78 -23.28
CA PHE A 211 -5.17 -5.72 -21.82
C PHE A 211 -3.74 -5.94 -21.33
N ALA A 212 -3.30 -5.16 -20.37
CA ALA A 212 -2.04 -5.41 -19.68
C ALA A 212 -2.24 -5.45 -18.18
N TYR A 213 -1.28 -6.06 -17.51
CA TYR A 213 -1.33 -6.32 -16.09
C TYR A 213 -0.04 -5.93 -15.39
N VAL A 214 -0.16 -5.64 -14.10
CA VAL A 214 0.95 -5.50 -13.17
C VAL A 214 0.61 -6.27 -11.90
N VAL A 215 1.61 -6.97 -11.36
CA VAL A 215 1.55 -7.70 -10.10
C VAL A 215 2.55 -7.07 -9.15
N GLU A 216 2.04 -6.51 -8.07
CA GLU A 216 2.82 -5.90 -7.00
C GLU A 216 2.73 -6.76 -5.75
N LEU A 217 3.85 -6.92 -5.04
CA LEU A 217 3.95 -7.84 -3.92
C LEU A 217 4.68 -7.18 -2.75
N LEU A 218 4.08 -7.28 -1.56
CA LEU A 218 4.77 -7.12 -0.30
C LEU A 218 5.04 -8.50 0.26
N GLU A 219 6.28 -8.77 0.64
CA GLU A 219 6.72 -10.08 1.08
C GLU A 219 7.74 -9.93 2.21
N LYS A 220 7.52 -10.69 3.29
CA LYS A 220 8.41 -10.70 4.43
C LYS A 220 9.85 -10.98 4.00
N GLY A 221 10.80 -10.24 4.58
CA GLY A 221 12.23 -10.32 4.32
C GLY A 221 12.70 -9.64 3.02
N LYS A 222 11.80 -9.35 2.07
CA LYS A 222 12.16 -8.72 0.78
C LYS A 222 11.71 -7.27 0.69
N THR A 223 10.52 -6.94 1.17
CA THR A 223 9.98 -5.56 1.21
C THR A 223 9.92 -5.04 2.64
N ASP A 224 10.93 -5.36 3.45
CA ASP A 224 11.01 -5.02 4.87
C ASP A 224 12.25 -4.16 5.14
N PRO A 225 12.16 -2.82 5.15
CA PRO A 225 13.32 -1.97 5.40
C PRO A 225 14.01 -2.25 6.74
N ALA A 226 13.25 -2.65 7.77
CA ALA A 226 13.78 -3.08 9.06
C ALA A 226 14.69 -4.32 8.97
N TYR A 227 14.41 -5.24 8.03
CA TYR A 227 15.26 -6.41 7.79
C TYR A 227 16.65 -5.98 7.31
N PHE A 228 16.72 -5.08 6.33
CA PHE A 228 17.99 -4.54 5.81
C PHE A 228 18.75 -3.73 6.87
N TRP A 229 18.03 -2.90 7.64
CA TRP A 229 18.62 -2.14 8.74
C TRP A 229 19.29 -3.03 9.79
N ARG A 230 18.66 -4.14 10.17
CA ARG A 230 19.20 -5.08 11.16
C ARG A 230 20.33 -5.94 10.60
N THR A 231 20.11 -6.56 9.45
CA THR A 231 21.03 -7.57 8.91
C THR A 231 22.25 -6.98 8.22
N GLN A 232 22.11 -5.85 7.53
CA GLN A 232 23.20 -5.20 6.80
C GLN A 232 23.75 -4.00 7.57
N GLY A 233 22.86 -3.22 8.20
CA GLY A 233 23.23 -2.00 8.94
C GLY A 233 23.55 -2.20 10.42
N GLY A 234 23.39 -3.41 10.96
CA GLY A 234 23.67 -3.71 12.37
C GLY A 234 22.86 -2.88 13.38
N SER A 235 21.64 -2.47 13.00
CA SER A 235 20.75 -1.65 13.85
C SER A 235 21.33 -0.31 14.30
N ARG A 236 22.20 0.30 13.49
CA ARG A 236 22.83 1.58 13.85
C ARG A 236 21.78 2.70 13.96
N PRO A 237 21.87 3.56 14.99
CA PRO A 237 20.96 4.71 15.15
C PRO A 237 21.17 5.78 14.08
N PHE A 238 22.35 5.81 13.44
CA PHE A 238 22.70 6.77 12.39
C PHE A 238 23.13 6.01 11.12
N PRO A 239 22.18 5.48 10.33
CA PRO A 239 22.51 4.71 9.14
C PRO A 239 23.21 5.59 8.09
N ASN A 240 24.29 5.09 7.49
CA ASN A 240 25.02 5.78 6.43
C ASN A 240 24.22 5.78 5.09
N ALA A 241 24.75 6.46 4.06
CA ALA A 241 24.04 6.59 2.78
C ALA A 241 23.73 5.24 2.10
N MET A 242 24.64 4.26 2.17
CA MET A 242 24.44 2.93 1.58
C MET A 242 23.37 2.14 2.33
N GLU A 243 23.40 2.18 3.67
CA GLU A 243 22.39 1.55 4.52
C GLU A 243 21.01 2.16 4.28
N ARG A 244 20.92 3.50 4.15
CA ARG A 244 19.66 4.19 3.79
C ARG A 244 19.18 3.81 2.40
N ALA A 245 20.08 3.69 1.41
CA ALA A 245 19.71 3.26 0.06
C ALA A 245 19.14 1.83 0.06
N ALA A 246 19.77 0.89 0.78
CA ALA A 246 19.29 -0.47 0.93
C ALA A 246 17.90 -0.53 1.58
N MET A 247 17.69 0.23 2.67
CA MET A 247 16.37 0.35 3.28
C MET A 247 15.32 0.91 2.32
N ARG A 248 15.67 1.93 1.52
CA ARG A 248 14.74 2.58 0.59
C ARG A 248 14.32 1.67 -0.56
N LEU A 249 15.23 0.87 -1.10
CA LEU A 249 14.91 -0.11 -2.14
C LEU A 249 13.86 -1.14 -1.70
N ALA A 250 13.70 -1.34 -0.39
CA ALA A 250 12.72 -2.25 0.20
C ALA A 250 11.40 -1.57 0.64
N GLN A 251 11.23 -0.27 0.41
CA GLN A 251 10.06 0.50 0.88
C GLN A 251 8.79 0.25 0.07
N THR A 252 8.93 0.11 -1.25
CA THR A 252 7.80 -0.01 -2.17
C THR A 252 7.47 -1.48 -2.41
N PRO A 253 6.24 -1.81 -2.84
CA PRO A 253 5.92 -3.14 -3.32
C PRO A 253 6.89 -3.55 -4.43
N ARG A 254 7.37 -4.79 -4.42
CA ARG A 254 8.21 -5.27 -5.51
C ARG A 254 7.35 -5.58 -6.73
N LEU A 255 7.82 -5.21 -7.92
CA LEU A 255 7.20 -5.60 -9.17
C LEU A 255 7.46 -7.10 -9.40
N GLN A 256 6.45 -7.94 -9.15
CA GLN A 256 6.55 -9.40 -9.31
C GLN A 256 6.42 -9.82 -10.78
N ALA A 257 5.49 -9.20 -11.51
CA ALA A 257 5.27 -9.46 -12.93
C ALA A 257 4.55 -8.28 -13.59
N SER A 258 4.75 -8.10 -14.88
CA SER A 258 3.92 -7.23 -15.71
C SER A 258 3.95 -7.70 -17.15
N GLY A 259 2.89 -7.47 -17.90
CA GLY A 259 2.88 -7.83 -19.32
C GLY A 259 1.54 -7.57 -20.00
N ILE A 260 1.45 -7.93 -21.27
CA ILE A 260 0.19 -7.99 -22.01
C ILE A 260 -0.51 -9.32 -21.71
N LEU A 261 -1.83 -9.30 -21.57
CA LEU A 261 -2.67 -10.49 -21.48
C LEU A 261 -3.05 -10.96 -22.89
N LEU A 262 -2.59 -12.16 -23.23
CA LEU A 262 -2.96 -12.85 -24.47
C LEU A 262 -4.23 -13.70 -24.32
N MET A 263 -4.62 -13.99 -23.09
CA MET A 263 -5.82 -14.73 -22.70
C MET A 263 -6.44 -14.03 -21.47
N PRO A 264 -7.77 -14.08 -21.26
CA PRO A 264 -8.42 -13.54 -20.07
C PRO A 264 -8.22 -14.49 -18.89
N GLU A 265 -6.97 -14.84 -18.59
CA GLU A 265 -6.57 -15.73 -17.53
C GLU A 265 -5.41 -15.13 -16.75
N PHE A 266 -5.47 -15.25 -15.43
CA PHE A 266 -4.37 -14.95 -14.53
C PHE A 266 -3.81 -16.26 -13.97
N ARG A 267 -2.49 -16.44 -14.11
CA ARG A 267 -1.75 -17.57 -13.57
C ARG A 267 -0.52 -17.06 -12.84
N LEU A 268 -0.41 -17.39 -11.55
CA LEU A 268 0.77 -17.06 -10.75
C LEU A 268 1.06 -18.17 -9.74
N ASN A 269 2.30 -18.65 -9.72
CA ASN A 269 2.78 -19.51 -8.65
C ASN A 269 3.08 -18.66 -7.41
N ILE A 270 2.45 -18.98 -6.29
CA ILE A 270 2.62 -18.29 -4.99
C ILE A 270 3.30 -19.20 -3.95
N GLY A 271 3.66 -20.43 -4.31
CA GLY A 271 4.24 -21.42 -3.39
C GLY A 271 5.58 -21.00 -2.79
N ASP A 272 6.35 -20.18 -3.50
CA ASP A 272 7.68 -19.72 -3.08
C ASP A 272 7.63 -18.38 -2.31
N PHE A 273 6.45 -17.81 -2.08
CA PHE A 273 6.33 -16.55 -1.36
C PHE A 273 6.45 -16.73 0.14
N GLN A 274 7.31 -15.94 0.77
CA GLN A 274 7.52 -15.97 2.20
C GLN A 274 6.35 -15.31 2.95
N LEU A 275 5.80 -16.02 3.94
CA LEU A 275 4.67 -15.53 4.75
C LEU A 275 5.09 -14.49 5.82
N PRO A 276 4.24 -13.48 6.11
CA PRO A 276 3.06 -13.10 5.33
C PRO A 276 3.44 -12.31 4.08
N TRP A 277 2.53 -12.29 3.12
CA TRP A 277 2.64 -11.48 1.91
C TRP A 277 1.29 -10.86 1.53
N ILE A 278 1.34 -9.79 0.75
CA ILE A 278 0.17 -9.10 0.19
C ILE A 278 0.42 -8.90 -1.29
N LEU A 279 -0.50 -9.35 -2.13
CA LEU A 279 -0.39 -9.27 -3.58
C LEU A 279 -1.50 -8.40 -4.15
N LEU A 280 -1.14 -7.46 -5.03
CA LEU A 280 -2.08 -6.68 -5.82
C LEU A 280 -1.87 -6.99 -7.29
N LEU A 281 -2.86 -7.60 -7.93
CA LEU A 281 -2.97 -7.67 -9.38
C LEU A 281 -3.81 -6.49 -9.85
N ARG A 282 -3.32 -5.73 -10.83
CA ARG A 282 -4.11 -4.72 -11.54
C ARG A 282 -4.09 -5.03 -13.02
N VAL A 283 -5.25 -4.98 -13.65
CA VAL A 283 -5.43 -5.17 -15.09
C VAL A 283 -6.09 -3.93 -15.65
N CYS A 284 -5.51 -3.42 -16.73
CA CYS A 284 -6.01 -2.27 -17.47
C CYS A 284 -6.18 -2.64 -18.93
N SER A 285 -7.19 -2.08 -19.56
CA SER A 285 -7.26 -2.07 -21.02
C SER A 285 -6.54 -0.85 -21.63
N SER A 286 -6.07 -1.03 -22.86
CA SER A 286 -5.37 -0.04 -23.68
C SER A 286 -6.29 1.01 -24.28
N PHE A 287 -7.62 0.84 -24.19
CA PHE A 287 -8.56 1.80 -24.79
C PHE A 287 -8.56 3.19 -24.13
N LEU A 288 -7.94 3.37 -22.95
CA LEU A 288 -7.29 4.61 -22.43
C LEU A 288 -7.21 4.65 -20.89
N PRO A 289 -6.10 5.06 -20.30
CA PRO A 289 -6.17 6.44 -19.83
C PRO A 289 -4.97 7.21 -20.34
N ILE A 290 -5.20 8.45 -20.78
CA ILE A 290 -4.13 9.44 -20.85
C ILE A 290 -3.71 9.62 -19.39
N LEU A 291 -2.67 8.90 -18.98
CA LEU A 291 -1.97 9.23 -17.75
C LEU A 291 -1.56 10.68 -17.91
N LYS A 292 -2.22 11.56 -17.16
CA LYS A 292 -1.92 12.97 -17.25
C LYS A 292 -0.60 13.19 -16.53
N GLN A 293 0.29 13.93 -17.17
CA GLN A 293 1.55 14.32 -16.55
C GLN A 293 1.27 14.87 -15.14
N PRO A 294 2.02 14.44 -14.11
CA PRO A 294 1.80 14.97 -12.78
C PRO A 294 2.13 16.46 -12.75
N GLU A 295 1.68 17.14 -11.70
CA GLU A 295 2.12 18.52 -11.47
C GLU A 295 3.65 18.59 -11.33
N PRO A 296 4.27 19.75 -11.62
CA PRO A 296 5.70 19.93 -11.44
C PRO A 296 6.15 19.49 -10.04
N PRO A 297 7.26 18.72 -9.94
CA PRO A 297 7.69 18.18 -8.66
C PRO A 297 8.18 19.29 -7.72
N THR A 298 7.82 19.15 -6.44
CA THR A 298 8.40 19.90 -5.34
C THR A 298 9.68 19.22 -4.88
N ILE A 299 10.74 20.01 -4.69
CA ILE A 299 12.05 19.53 -4.25
C ILE A 299 12.32 20.10 -2.86
N THR A 300 12.48 19.21 -1.88
CA THR A 300 12.80 19.58 -0.49
C THR A 300 14.20 19.11 -0.16
N LYS A 301 15.07 20.02 0.29
CA LYS A 301 16.40 19.68 0.77
C LYS A 301 16.29 18.91 2.09
N ILE A 302 16.96 17.76 2.18
CA ILE A 302 17.06 16.98 3.43
C ILE A 302 18.38 17.29 4.13
N THR A 303 19.49 17.11 3.40
CA THR A 303 20.84 17.43 3.88
C THR A 303 21.74 17.74 2.67
N VAL A 304 23.03 17.94 2.90
CA VAL A 304 24.01 18.12 1.81
C VAL A 304 24.02 16.84 0.96
N GLY A 305 23.78 17.00 -0.34
CA GLY A 305 23.79 15.90 -1.31
C GLY A 305 22.56 14.99 -1.31
N GLU A 306 21.47 15.38 -0.63
CA GLU A 306 20.26 14.55 -0.54
C GLU A 306 18.99 15.41 -0.56
N ILE A 307 18.03 15.03 -1.41
CA ILE A 307 16.77 15.74 -1.64
C ILE A 307 15.58 14.78 -1.63
N PHE A 308 14.43 15.28 -1.22
CA PHE A 308 13.13 14.66 -1.40
C PHE A 308 12.41 15.29 -2.58
N ILE A 309 11.87 14.45 -3.45
CA ILE A 309 11.13 14.85 -4.65
C ILE A 309 9.71 14.32 -4.48
N SER A 310 8.71 15.20 -4.51
CA SER A 310 7.30 14.82 -4.41
C SER A 310 6.48 15.56 -5.46
N TRP A 311 5.42 14.94 -5.96
CA TRP A 311 4.53 15.55 -6.95
C TRP A 311 3.07 15.25 -6.63
N TYR A 312 2.15 15.97 -7.27
CA TYR A 312 0.73 15.71 -7.14
C TYR A 312 0.22 14.92 -8.33
N GLU A 313 -0.55 13.87 -8.02
CA GLU A 313 -1.27 13.09 -9.01
C GLU A 313 -2.57 13.81 -9.38
N ILE A 314 -2.93 13.85 -10.65
CA ILE A 314 -4.25 14.32 -11.06
C ILE A 314 -5.26 13.20 -10.74
N ALA A 315 -6.32 13.52 -10.00
CA ALA A 315 -7.34 12.55 -9.58
C ALA A 315 -7.88 11.73 -10.77
N ASN A 316 -8.21 10.46 -10.51
CA ASN A 316 -8.78 9.49 -11.46
C ASN A 316 -7.88 9.15 -12.67
N THR A 317 -6.57 9.44 -12.61
CA THR A 317 -5.63 9.13 -13.70
C THR A 317 -4.62 8.03 -13.39
N THR A 318 -4.45 7.62 -12.14
CA THR A 318 -3.30 6.79 -11.73
C THR A 318 -3.62 5.32 -11.45
N GLN A 319 -4.84 4.87 -11.74
CA GLN A 319 -5.22 3.46 -11.59
C GLN A 319 -4.39 2.55 -12.51
N CYS A 320 -4.13 2.99 -13.74
CA CYS A 320 -3.31 2.28 -14.74
C CYS A 320 -1.84 2.69 -14.76
N LEU A 321 -1.35 3.32 -13.69
CA LEU A 321 0.06 3.61 -13.47
C LEU A 321 0.83 2.31 -13.21
N LYS A 322 1.88 2.05 -13.99
CA LYS A 322 2.89 1.04 -13.64
C LYS A 322 3.91 1.64 -12.67
N THR A 323 4.63 2.67 -13.08
CA THR A 323 5.67 3.32 -12.28
C THR A 323 5.87 4.77 -12.73
N TYR A 324 6.45 5.58 -11.86
CA TYR A 324 7.03 6.87 -12.21
C TYR A 324 8.49 6.70 -12.62
N GLU A 325 8.90 7.49 -13.62
CA GLU A 325 10.30 7.70 -13.96
C GLU A 325 10.73 9.09 -13.55
N VAL A 326 11.83 9.20 -12.84
CA VAL A 326 12.39 10.48 -12.42
C VAL A 326 13.68 10.73 -13.18
N TRP A 327 13.73 11.87 -13.86
CA TRP A 327 14.88 12.28 -14.65
C TRP A 327 15.53 13.56 -14.08
N PHE A 328 16.86 13.59 -14.10
CA PHE A 328 17.68 14.65 -13.53
C PHE A 328 18.70 15.16 -14.54
N GLN A 329 18.89 16.47 -14.59
CA GLN A 329 19.85 17.13 -15.45
C GLN A 329 20.71 18.09 -14.62
N VAL A 330 22.04 17.90 -14.60
CA VAL A 330 22.95 18.72 -13.78
C VAL A 330 23.00 20.17 -14.27
N ASN A 331 23.11 20.35 -15.59
CA ASN A 331 23.09 21.67 -16.23
C ASN A 331 22.35 21.59 -17.58
N LYS A 332 21.99 22.73 -18.17
CA LYS A 332 21.22 22.76 -19.44
C LYS A 332 21.91 22.07 -20.62
N THR A 333 23.21 21.83 -20.53
CA THR A 333 24.06 21.24 -21.59
C THR A 333 24.31 19.75 -21.42
N THR A 334 24.04 19.17 -20.25
CA THR A 334 24.17 17.73 -19.98
C THR A 334 22.91 16.98 -20.39
N ASP A 335 23.05 15.72 -20.78
CA ASP A 335 21.90 14.86 -21.04
C ASP A 335 21.07 14.60 -19.78
N TRP A 336 19.79 14.28 -19.98
CA TRP A 336 18.91 13.85 -18.90
C TRP A 336 19.33 12.45 -18.42
N ASN A 337 19.53 12.30 -17.12
CA ASN A 337 19.86 11.04 -16.47
C ASN A 337 18.62 10.44 -15.80
N PHE A 338 18.33 9.16 -16.07
CA PHE A 338 17.23 8.42 -15.47
C PHE A 338 17.60 7.93 -14.07
N ILE A 339 17.28 8.71 -13.04
CA ILE A 339 17.75 8.46 -11.67
C ILE A 339 16.93 7.41 -10.91
N SER A 340 15.81 6.95 -11.49
CA SER A 340 14.95 5.92 -10.88
C SER A 340 14.88 4.62 -11.70
N GLU A 341 15.87 4.34 -12.54
CA GLU A 341 15.89 3.18 -13.45
C GLU A 341 15.66 1.83 -12.76
N ASN A 342 16.29 1.63 -11.61
CA ASN A 342 16.21 0.37 -10.85
C ASN A 342 15.12 0.37 -9.77
N TRP A 343 14.15 1.28 -9.86
CA TRP A 343 13.10 1.46 -8.85
C TRP A 343 11.73 1.15 -9.43
N HIS A 344 10.94 0.39 -8.67
CA HIS A 344 9.49 0.40 -8.84
C HIS A 344 8.91 1.52 -7.96
N LEU A 345 8.40 2.58 -8.59
CA LEU A 345 7.87 3.77 -7.94
C LEU A 345 6.36 3.91 -8.20
N PRO A 346 5.51 3.24 -7.41
CA PRO A 346 4.06 3.32 -7.56
C PRO A 346 3.44 4.54 -6.84
N PHE A 347 4.26 5.31 -6.09
CA PHE A 347 3.82 6.41 -5.24
C PHE A 347 4.44 7.74 -5.68
N PRO A 348 3.80 8.89 -5.42
CA PRO A 348 4.21 10.18 -5.97
C PRO A 348 5.34 10.86 -5.17
N SER A 349 6.36 10.08 -4.82
CA SER A 349 7.51 10.54 -4.03
C SER A 349 8.75 9.72 -4.31
N PHE A 350 9.92 10.35 -4.32
CA PHE A 350 11.22 9.72 -4.48
C PHE A 350 12.28 10.49 -3.70
N GLN A 351 13.13 9.79 -2.95
CA GLN A 351 14.24 10.41 -2.23
C GLN A 351 15.56 10.12 -2.94
N TYR A 352 16.21 11.16 -3.46
CA TYR A 352 17.42 11.06 -4.24
C TYR A 352 18.66 11.41 -3.41
N ALA A 353 19.57 10.44 -3.28
CA ALA A 353 20.80 10.52 -2.50
C ALA A 353 21.96 9.84 -3.27
N PRO A 354 22.49 10.48 -4.33
CA PRO A 354 23.53 9.87 -5.16
C PRO A 354 24.88 9.76 -4.44
N ILE A 355 25.69 8.77 -4.82
CA ILE A 355 27.07 8.59 -4.28
C ILE A 355 27.93 9.85 -4.52
N SER A 356 27.75 10.51 -5.65
CA SER A 356 28.46 11.76 -5.98
C SER A 356 28.06 12.95 -5.09
N SER A 357 26.98 12.83 -4.31
CA SER A 357 26.36 13.93 -3.56
C SER A 357 25.96 15.13 -4.43
N CYS A 358 25.93 14.97 -5.76
CA CYS A 358 25.56 16.02 -6.69
C CYS A 358 24.05 16.00 -6.94
N VAL A 359 23.35 16.94 -6.32
CA VAL A 359 21.90 17.14 -6.44
C VAL A 359 21.55 18.51 -7.03
N ASN A 360 22.56 19.31 -7.37
CA ASN A 360 22.37 20.62 -8.01
C ASN A 360 22.06 20.42 -9.48
N GLY A 361 20.87 20.84 -9.90
CA GLY A 361 20.41 20.71 -11.27
C GLY A 361 18.90 20.89 -11.38
N LYS A 362 18.35 20.43 -12.50
CA LYS A 362 16.92 20.47 -12.81
C LYS A 362 16.32 19.08 -12.71
N ILE A 363 15.18 18.99 -12.02
CA ILE A 363 14.26 17.85 -12.07
C ILE A 363 12.98 18.39 -12.69
N GLN A 364 12.59 17.87 -13.84
CA GLN A 364 11.39 18.34 -14.55
C GLN A 364 10.57 17.20 -15.16
N ASN A 365 11.23 16.13 -15.61
CA ASN A 365 10.54 15.07 -16.32
C ASN A 365 10.23 13.94 -15.34
N VAL A 366 9.17 14.10 -14.52
CA VAL A 366 8.52 12.93 -13.91
C VAL A 366 7.61 12.34 -14.98
N ILE A 367 8.05 11.25 -15.60
CA ILE A 367 7.32 10.58 -16.67
C ILE A 367 6.48 9.47 -16.07
N ILE A 368 5.24 9.36 -16.53
CA ILE A 368 4.34 8.29 -16.10
C ILE A 368 4.45 7.12 -17.07
N LYS A 369 4.73 5.92 -16.56
CA LYS A 369 4.64 4.69 -17.37
C LYS A 369 3.30 3.98 -17.16
N PRO A 370 2.50 3.78 -18.21
CA PRO A 370 1.29 2.95 -18.15
C PRO A 370 1.59 1.48 -17.96
N ILE A 371 0.61 0.76 -17.39
CA ILE A 371 0.60 -0.71 -17.37
C ILE A 371 0.62 -1.28 -18.80
N ASN A 372 -0.08 -0.63 -19.75
CA ASN A 372 -0.17 -1.07 -21.16
C ASN A 372 1.07 -0.76 -22.01
N PHE A 373 2.11 -0.18 -21.42
CA PHE A 373 3.28 0.26 -22.18
C PHE A 373 4.30 -0.88 -22.31
N LEU A 374 4.22 -1.58 -23.43
CA LEU A 374 5.21 -2.60 -23.83
C LEU A 374 5.90 -2.33 -25.17
N PHE A 375 5.63 -1.18 -25.80
CA PHE A 375 6.36 -0.73 -26.98
C PHE A 375 6.71 0.76 -26.87
N SER A 376 7.94 1.04 -26.43
CA SER A 376 8.72 2.14 -27.01
C SER A 376 10.18 1.73 -27.08
N LEU A 377 10.59 1.31 -28.26
CA LEU A 377 11.73 1.89 -28.95
C LEU A 377 11.24 2.28 -30.33
#